data_AF-A0AA42LGA3-F1
#
_entry.id   AF-A0AA42LGA3-F1
#
_cell.length_a   1.000
_cell.length_b   1.000
_cell.length_c   1.000
_cell.angle_alpha   90.00
_cell.angle_beta   90.00
_cell.angle_gamma   90.00
#
_symmetry.space_group_name_H-M   'P 1'
#
loop_
_entity.id
_entity.type
_entity.pdbx_description
1 polymer ?
#
loop_
_entity_poly.entity_id
_entity_poly.type
_entity_poly.pdbx_seq_one_letter_code
_entity_poly.pdbx_strand_id
1 'polypeptide(L)'
;MKRDYLMVLCGVLLLGGCAGSPHGSEQHNVSSIEGGAAADAVVAAGADDDSGQQYGGIKKQYVVKGCQVTIFNDGPIQMVHEKTGQPCNAPIPKDHQFSKSTRSYQQNGCTVTEFAAADGMGDAVMDCSKKK
;
A
#
# COMPACT_ATOMS: atom_id res chain seq x y z
N MET A 1 -19.64 -37.87 30.67
CA MET A 1 -20.55 -37.44 29.58
C MET A 1 -19.99 -38.05 28.30
N LYS A 2 -20.54 -39.14 27.73
CA LYS A 2 -21.57 -39.16 26.63
C LYS A 2 -21.15 -38.23 25.48
N ARG A 3 -20.91 -38.63 24.21
CA ARG A 3 -21.19 -39.85 23.42
C ARG A 3 -20.14 -39.98 22.29
N ASP A 4 -19.75 -41.22 21.98
CA ASP A 4 -19.17 -41.62 20.70
C ASP A 4 -20.18 -41.53 19.55
N TYR A 5 -19.73 -41.22 18.32
CA TYR A 5 -20.31 -41.79 17.09
C TYR A 5 -19.24 -41.95 16.01
N LEU A 6 -19.17 -43.18 15.53
CA LEU A 6 -18.29 -43.77 14.53
C LEU A 6 -19.21 -44.19 13.37
N MET A 7 -18.93 -43.79 12.13
CA MET A 7 -19.35 -44.42 10.84
C MET A 7 -18.37 -43.87 9.78
N VAL A 8 -17.36 -44.57 9.23
CA VAL A 8 -17.35 -45.76 8.34
C VAL A 8 -18.34 -45.66 7.18
N LEU A 9 -17.80 -45.49 5.95
CA LEU A 9 -18.16 -46.17 4.68
C LEU A 9 -17.34 -45.50 3.55
N CYS A 10 -16.23 -46.13 3.11
CA CYS A 10 -16.18 -47.02 1.93
C CYS A 10 -16.56 -46.34 0.60
N GLY A 11 -15.51 -45.90 -0.10
CA GLY A 11 -15.16 -46.21 -1.49
C GLY A 11 -16.23 -46.24 -2.58
N VAL A 12 -15.96 -45.50 -3.66
CA VAL A 12 -16.07 -46.05 -5.02
C VAL A 12 -14.89 -45.53 -5.84
N LEU A 13 -14.01 -46.48 -6.21
CA LEU A 13 -13.17 -46.39 -7.40
C LEU A 13 -14.09 -46.26 -8.62
N LEU A 14 -13.91 -45.22 -9.43
CA LEU A 14 -14.24 -45.31 -10.85
C LEU A 14 -13.00 -44.96 -11.67
N LEU A 15 -12.39 -46.05 -12.12
CA LEU A 15 -11.45 -46.14 -13.23
C LEU A 15 -12.06 -45.55 -14.50
N GLY A 16 -11.25 -44.76 -15.19
CA GLY A 16 -11.38 -44.45 -16.61
C GLY A 16 -10.35 -43.37 -16.91
N GLY A 17 -9.31 -43.56 -17.70
CA GLY A 17 -8.91 -44.59 -18.64
C GLY A 17 -7.98 -43.86 -19.60
N CYS A 18 -6.71 -44.27 -19.67
CA CYS A 18 -5.70 -43.63 -20.52
C CYS A 18 -5.97 -43.96 -21.99
N ALA A 19 -5.96 -42.98 -22.90
CA ALA A 19 -5.39 -43.11 -24.25
C ALA A 19 -5.48 -41.79 -25.04
N GLY A 20 -4.33 -41.36 -25.59
CA GLY A 20 -4.25 -40.75 -26.93
C GLY A 20 -4.20 -39.22 -27.03
N SER A 21 -3.01 -38.68 -27.30
CA SER A 21 -2.87 -37.59 -28.28
C SER A 21 -3.06 -38.18 -29.68
N PRO A 22 -3.74 -37.49 -30.62
CA PRO A 22 -3.01 -36.59 -31.53
C PRO A 22 -3.83 -35.38 -32.07
N HIS A 23 -3.11 -34.43 -32.69
CA HIS A 23 -3.57 -33.39 -33.63
C HIS A 23 -4.62 -32.38 -33.10
N GLY A 24 -4.44 -31.07 -33.21
CA GLY A 24 -4.07 -30.34 -34.41
C GLY A 24 -5.26 -29.45 -34.79
N SER A 25 -5.02 -28.15 -34.82
CA SER A 25 -5.70 -27.15 -35.67
C SER A 25 -7.18 -26.81 -35.43
N GLU A 26 -7.40 -25.50 -35.51
CA GLU A 26 -8.60 -24.80 -36.00
C GLU A 26 -9.68 -24.29 -35.04
N GLN A 27 -10.09 -23.08 -35.42
CA GLN A 27 -10.97 -22.11 -34.79
C GLN A 27 -12.43 -22.49 -35.03
N HIS A 28 -13.32 -22.06 -34.15
CA HIS A 28 -14.64 -21.46 -34.45
C HIS A 28 -15.35 -21.22 -33.09
N ASN A 29 -15.72 -19.99 -32.71
CA ASN A 29 -16.75 -19.09 -33.22
C ASN A 29 -18.12 -19.26 -32.51
N VAL A 30 -18.62 -18.13 -31.98
CA VAL A 30 -19.97 -17.76 -31.48
C VAL A 30 -20.72 -18.72 -30.54
N SER A 31 -21.15 -18.24 -29.37
CA SER A 31 -22.52 -17.68 -29.21
C SER A 31 -22.94 -17.54 -27.74
N SER A 32 -23.59 -16.39 -27.51
CA SER A 32 -24.46 -15.96 -26.43
C SER A 32 -24.87 -16.95 -25.35
N ILE A 33 -24.78 -16.46 -24.11
CA ILE A 33 -25.75 -16.80 -23.06
C ILE A 33 -26.15 -15.50 -22.34
N GLU A 34 -27.39 -15.12 -22.59
CA GLU A 34 -28.19 -14.18 -21.80
C GLU A 34 -28.51 -14.85 -20.45
N GLY A 35 -28.61 -14.09 -19.36
CA GLY A 35 -29.27 -14.57 -18.14
C GLY A 35 -28.62 -14.11 -16.86
N GLY A 36 -29.29 -13.18 -16.17
CA GLY A 36 -28.77 -12.47 -15.01
C GLY A 36 -28.49 -13.32 -13.77
N ALA A 37 -27.56 -12.80 -12.98
CA ALA A 37 -27.61 -12.92 -11.53
C ALA A 37 -26.98 -11.64 -10.95
N ALA A 38 -27.80 -10.86 -10.26
CA ALA A 38 -27.35 -9.78 -9.41
C ALA A 38 -26.45 -10.37 -8.32
N ALA A 39 -25.17 -10.01 -8.33
CA ALA A 39 -24.28 -10.15 -7.20
C ALA A 39 -23.58 -8.81 -7.04
N ASP A 40 -24.29 -7.89 -6.40
CA ASP A 40 -23.74 -6.67 -5.82
C ASP A 40 -22.86 -7.11 -4.65
N ALA A 41 -21.65 -7.54 -4.99
CA ALA A 41 -20.55 -7.65 -4.07
C ALA A 41 -19.49 -6.68 -4.59
N VAL A 42 -19.73 -5.38 -4.37
CA VAL A 42 -18.65 -4.42 -4.26
C VAL A 42 -17.83 -4.88 -3.06
N VAL A 43 -16.90 -5.80 -3.31
CA VAL A 43 -15.77 -6.03 -2.42
C VAL A 43 -15.06 -4.69 -2.47
N ALA A 44 -15.32 -3.86 -1.46
CA ALA A 44 -14.42 -2.78 -1.12
C ALA A 44 -13.09 -3.45 -0.89
N ALA A 45 -12.26 -3.47 -1.93
CA ALA A 45 -10.84 -3.62 -1.79
C ALA A 45 -10.42 -2.42 -0.96
N GLY A 46 -10.52 -2.57 0.36
CA GLY A 46 -9.54 -1.98 1.24
C GLY A 46 -8.24 -2.56 0.74
N ALA A 47 -7.63 -1.86 -0.22
CA ALA A 47 -6.22 -1.99 -0.47
C ALA A 47 -5.63 -1.65 0.88
N ASP A 48 -5.26 -2.70 1.62
CA ASP A 48 -4.16 -2.62 2.56
C ASP A 48 -3.01 -2.05 1.73
N ASP A 49 -2.92 -0.73 1.75
CA ASP A 49 -1.99 0.05 0.96
C ASP A 49 -0.62 -0.24 1.55
N ASP A 50 -0.01 -1.32 1.06
CA ASP A 50 1.31 -1.83 1.44
C ASP A 50 2.39 -0.75 1.26
N SER A 51 2.09 0.30 0.50
CA SER A 51 2.90 1.51 0.39
C SER A 51 3.21 2.14 1.75
N GLY A 52 2.29 2.03 2.72
CA GLY A 52 2.54 2.46 4.09
C GLY A 52 3.71 1.72 4.74
N GLN A 53 3.90 0.43 4.47
CA GLN A 53 5.02 -0.34 5.03
C GLN A 53 6.38 0.12 4.49
N GLN A 54 6.43 0.50 3.21
CA GLN A 54 7.64 1.03 2.58
C GLN A 54 8.16 2.30 3.27
N TYR A 55 7.27 3.09 3.86
CA TYR A 55 7.61 4.37 4.49
C TYR A 55 7.54 4.36 6.01
N GLY A 56 7.79 3.19 6.63
CA GLY A 56 7.81 3.05 8.09
C GLY A 56 6.42 3.19 8.74
N GLY A 57 5.35 3.05 7.97
CA GLY A 57 3.97 3.19 8.40
C GLY A 57 3.39 4.61 8.22
N ILE A 58 2.08 4.71 8.44
CA ILE A 58 1.35 5.97 8.42
C ILE A 58 1.52 6.66 9.78
N LYS A 59 2.10 7.87 9.77
CA LYS A 59 2.23 8.74 10.94
C LYS A 59 0.91 9.43 11.29
N LYS A 60 0.21 9.93 10.27
CA LYS A 60 -1.06 10.64 10.41
C LYS A 60 -1.84 10.59 9.11
N GLN A 61 -3.16 10.46 9.20
CA GLN A 61 -4.06 10.54 8.05
C GLN A 61 -5.27 11.39 8.40
N TYR A 62 -5.71 12.23 7.46
CA TYR A 62 -6.89 13.08 7.63
C TYR A 62 -7.47 13.52 6.29
N VAL A 63 -8.72 13.99 6.27
CA VAL A 63 -9.40 14.47 5.06
C VAL A 63 -9.76 15.94 5.22
N VAL A 64 -9.46 16.75 4.21
CA VAL A 64 -9.86 18.17 4.13
C VAL A 64 -10.48 18.44 2.78
N LYS A 65 -11.76 18.85 2.77
CA LYS A 65 -12.51 19.18 1.54
C LYS A 65 -12.42 18.07 0.47
N GLY A 66 -12.53 16.80 0.87
CA GLY A 66 -12.43 15.64 -0.03
C GLY A 66 -11.01 15.25 -0.44
N CYS A 67 -9.98 15.97 0.02
CA CYS A 67 -8.57 15.62 -0.17
C CYS A 67 -8.08 14.80 1.03
N GLN A 68 -7.78 13.52 0.81
CA GLN A 68 -7.15 12.65 1.79
C GLN A 68 -5.64 12.92 1.82
N VAL A 69 -5.16 13.32 3.00
CA VAL A 69 -3.75 13.57 3.27
C VAL A 69 -3.21 12.41 4.10
N THR A 70 -2.19 11.74 3.59
CA THR A 70 -1.45 10.68 4.29
C THR A 70 -0.04 11.16 4.52
N ILE A 71 0.36 11.24 5.79
CA ILE A 71 1.71 11.56 6.23
C ILE A 71 2.35 10.26 6.68
N PHE A 72 3.42 9.83 6.00
CA PHE A 72 4.19 8.65 6.39
C PHE A 72 5.29 9.00 7.41
N ASN A 73 5.86 7.98 8.07
CA ASN A 73 6.94 8.17 9.04
C ASN A 73 8.26 8.53 8.37
N ASP A 74 8.59 7.86 7.27
CA ASP A 74 9.87 7.96 6.54
C ASP A 74 9.65 8.22 5.04
N GLY A 75 8.49 8.74 4.68
CA GLY A 75 8.08 8.96 3.30
C GLY A 75 7.58 10.36 3.00
N PRO A 76 7.21 10.63 1.74
CA PRO A 76 6.61 11.89 1.34
C PRO A 76 5.22 12.08 1.98
N ILE A 77 4.63 13.25 1.80
CA ILE A 77 3.19 13.44 2.07
C ILE A 77 2.43 13.11 0.79
N GLN A 78 1.46 12.21 0.89
CA GLN A 78 0.54 11.92 -0.21
C GLN A 78 -0.76 12.72 -0.03
N MET A 79 -1.23 13.33 -1.11
CA MET A 79 -2.48 14.07 -1.13
C MET A 79 -3.30 13.69 -2.36
N VAL A 80 -4.40 12.97 -2.15
CA VAL A 80 -5.27 12.50 -3.23
C VAL A 80 -6.73 12.69 -2.88
N HIS A 81 -7.56 12.95 -3.88
CA HIS A 81 -8.99 13.13 -3.67
C HIS A 81 -9.63 11.77 -3.36
N GLU A 82 -10.38 11.67 -2.26
CA GLU A 82 -10.82 10.39 -1.67
C GLU A 82 -11.62 9.51 -2.66
N LYS A 83 -12.34 10.14 -3.59
CA LYS A 83 -13.20 9.45 -4.58
C LYS A 83 -12.53 9.19 -5.92
N THR A 84 -11.62 10.04 -6.34
CA THR A 84 -11.06 10.01 -7.71
C THR A 84 -9.61 9.54 -7.74
N GLY A 85 -8.94 9.50 -6.58
CA GLY A 85 -7.50 9.21 -6.48
C GLY A 85 -6.61 10.26 -7.14
N GLN A 86 -7.16 11.34 -7.68
CA GLN A 86 -6.39 12.38 -8.36
C GLN A 86 -5.64 13.25 -7.34
N PRO A 87 -4.45 13.77 -7.69
CA PRO A 87 -3.72 14.68 -6.82
C PRO A 87 -4.57 15.89 -6.42
N CYS A 88 -4.47 16.29 -5.16
CA CYS A 88 -5.13 17.48 -4.64
C CYS A 88 -4.20 18.23 -3.68
N ASN A 89 -4.54 19.48 -3.39
CA ASN A 89 -3.79 20.30 -2.44
C ASN A 89 -4.60 20.49 -1.16
N ALA A 90 -3.97 20.23 -0.02
CA ALA A 90 -4.56 20.44 1.29
C ALA A 90 -3.54 21.08 2.25
N PRO A 91 -4.00 21.79 3.29
CA PRO A 91 -3.12 22.33 4.32
C PRO A 91 -2.35 21.21 5.04
N ILE A 92 -1.03 21.38 5.15
CA ILE A 92 -0.14 20.50 5.92
C ILE A 92 -0.04 21.05 7.36
N PRO A 93 0.02 20.20 8.41
CA PRO A 93 0.17 20.67 9.79
C PRO A 93 1.47 21.48 9.93
N LYS A 94 1.41 22.61 10.64
CA LYS A 94 2.55 23.52 10.79
C LYS A 94 3.74 22.90 11.53
N ASP A 95 3.46 21.90 12.36
CA ASP A 95 4.43 21.13 13.14
C ASP A 95 5.02 19.95 12.37
N HIS A 96 4.63 19.73 11.12
CA HIS A 96 5.22 18.69 10.29
C HIS A 96 6.64 19.06 9.88
N GLN A 97 7.62 18.24 10.28
CA GLN A 97 9.00 18.37 9.85
C GLN A 97 9.21 17.59 8.55
N PHE A 98 9.53 18.30 7.46
CA PHE A 98 9.83 17.70 6.16
C PHE A 98 11.19 17.03 6.10
N SER A 99 12.12 17.48 6.93
CA SER A 99 13.47 16.95 7.02
C SER A 99 13.76 16.48 8.44
N LYS A 100 14.44 15.34 8.58
CA LYS A 100 14.84 14.82 9.89
C LYS A 100 16.30 15.19 10.12
N SER A 101 16.61 15.86 11.23
CA SER A 101 18.01 16.11 11.59
C SER A 101 18.73 14.79 11.88
N THR A 102 19.83 14.53 11.20
CA THR A 102 20.64 13.31 11.38
C THR A 102 21.76 13.52 12.39
N ARG A 103 22.44 14.66 12.33
CA ARG A 103 23.44 15.06 13.33
C ARG A 103 23.53 16.56 13.47
N SER A 104 23.95 17.02 14.65
CA SER A 104 24.39 18.39 14.88
C SER A 104 25.77 18.37 15.52
N TYR A 105 26.71 19.16 15.00
CA TYR A 105 28.08 19.22 15.50
C TYR A 105 28.66 20.63 15.38
N GLN A 106 29.70 20.91 16.16
CA GLN A 106 30.42 22.18 16.10
C GLN A 106 31.54 22.10 15.06
N GLN A 107 31.59 23.06 14.15
CA GLN A 107 32.67 23.21 13.16
C GLN A 107 33.06 24.68 13.03
N ASN A 108 34.32 25.00 13.29
CA ASN A 108 34.88 26.36 13.15
C ASN A 108 34.08 27.46 13.89
N GLY A 109 33.55 27.12 15.07
CA GLY A 109 32.73 28.02 15.90
C GLY A 109 31.27 28.15 15.45
N CYS A 110 30.84 27.42 14.42
CA CYS A 110 29.46 27.35 13.94
C CYS A 110 28.84 26.00 14.31
N THR A 111 27.52 25.97 14.51
CA THR A 111 26.74 24.73 14.63
C THR A 111 26.33 24.30 13.22
N VAL A 112 26.75 23.11 12.81
CA VAL A 112 26.30 22.47 11.56
C VAL A 112 25.25 21.43 11.93
N THR A 113 24.07 21.54 11.35
CA THR A 113 23.00 20.55 11.45
C THR A 113 22.79 19.92 10.09
N GLU A 114 22.98 18.61 10.02
CA GLU A 114 22.67 17.81 8.84
C GLU A 114 21.27 17.23 8.96
N PHE A 115 20.62 17.09 7.81
CA PHE A 115 19.28 16.58 7.66
C PHE A 115 19.27 15.48 6.61
N ALA A 116 18.48 14.44 6.84
CA ALA A 116 18.08 13.48 5.82
C ALA A 116 16.69 13.84 5.33
N ALA A 117 16.53 13.95 4.01
CA ALA A 117 15.23 13.92 3.36
C ALA A 117 14.84 12.48 3.00
N ALA A 118 13.54 12.26 2.79
CA ALA A 118 12.98 10.95 2.47
C ALA A 118 13.45 10.40 1.10
N ASP A 119 13.95 11.26 0.21
CA ASP A 119 14.53 10.89 -1.10
C ASP A 119 16.03 10.53 -1.01
N GLY A 120 16.60 10.52 0.20
CA GLY A 120 18.01 10.24 0.44
C GLY A 120 18.95 11.42 0.11
N MET A 121 18.42 12.56 -0.34
CA MET A 121 19.22 13.78 -0.43
C MET A 121 19.40 14.36 0.97
N GLY A 122 20.67 14.59 1.34
CA GLY A 122 21.01 15.26 2.59
C GLY A 122 21.08 16.77 2.39
N ASP A 123 20.62 17.53 3.37
CA ASP A 123 20.86 18.98 3.45
C ASP A 123 21.67 19.29 4.72
N ALA A 124 22.39 20.40 4.72
CA ALA A 124 23.13 20.86 5.88
C ALA A 124 22.98 22.37 6.06
N VAL A 125 22.54 22.76 7.25
CA VAL A 125 22.44 24.17 7.64
C VAL A 125 23.58 24.50 8.60
N MET A 126 24.26 25.62 8.35
CA MET A 126 25.32 26.12 9.22
C MET A 126 24.85 27.40 9.92
N ASP A 127 24.78 27.36 11.25
CA ASP A 127 24.49 28.51 12.11
C ASP A 127 25.78 29.01 12.77
N CYS A 128 26.25 30.18 12.32
CA CYS A 128 27.44 30.85 12.87
C CYS A 128 27.10 31.98 13.85
N SER A 129 25.85 32.12 14.30
CA SER A 129 25.40 33.24 15.14
C SER A 129 26.13 33.35 16.48
N LYS A 130 26.76 32.26 16.92
CA LYS A 130 27.56 32.18 18.17
C LYS A 130 29.07 32.25 17.94
N LYS A 131 29.52 32.43 16.70
CA LYS A 131 30.93 32.57 16.37
C LYS A 131 31.41 33.94 16.84
N LYS A 132 32.33 33.94 17.80
CA LYS A 132 33.01 35.14 18.29
C LYS A 132 34.14 35.55 17.36
#